data_AF-A0A0N4XAT2-F1
#
_entry.id   AF-A0A0N4XAT2-F1
#
_cell.length_a   1.000
_cell.length_b   1.000
_cell.length_c   1.000
_cell.angle_alpha   90.00
_cell.angle_beta   90.00
_cell.angle_gamma   90.00
#
_symmetry.space_group_name_H-M   'P 1'
#
loop_
_entity.id
_entity.type
_entity.pdbx_description
1 polymer ?
#
loop_
_entity_poly.entity_id
_entity_poly.type
_entity_poly.pdbx_seq_one_letter_code
_entity_poly.pdbx_strand_id
1 'polypeptide(L)'
;LPFTRSKSTGVSLITNRLEEARWESVSNILPKGGTILGTTRCEAFKAKEERTKAALTLHTHKIYHLACIGGDGSLTGLKIFRDEWESLTAELLKSGSISKEQAEQGKILRVVGIAGTIDNDFFGTDRTIGFDSAMARVTECVDNLTATAMSHQRAFIVEVMSHECGSLALTAALALEADFVFIPEIPPPDNWPEVLCAHLHRKRKAGSRLNLVIIAEGATDAAGKRINSDEVKKIIEDKLKFEVRVASLGYLQRGGAPSFLDRLLGCRMGSEAVNTLLSSDPKSPKLLCLKGECFWLQYSCAVRGPRTAQEYCNHWYRSKHPLCFQLIAEPPSFFFGVARNFAVIHVGTPAAGMNCVTHAFVRIANHSKYNVFGIERCWEGLSEGRFRELNWGNVTGWMYRGGSELGSKKQLPTDIEKLSSALREQNIEGLLIVGGFEAFQSAIILNEARNSYSAFDIPMVVVPCSIANNVPGTCNSLGTDTALNEICRQVDNIQLNSIFRVVIVETQGGRCGFLAAMTAMATGADQ
;
A
#
# COMPACT_ATOMS: atom_id res chain seq x y z
N LEU A 1 -9.70 26.74 -20.20
CA LEU A 1 -9.58 27.56 -18.97
C LEU A 1 -9.69 26.61 -17.78
N PRO A 2 -8.78 26.65 -16.79
CA PRO A 2 -8.92 25.79 -15.62
C PRO A 2 -10.15 26.23 -14.80
N PHE A 3 -10.93 25.25 -14.34
CA PHE A 3 -12.10 25.40 -13.45
C PHE A 3 -11.95 26.58 -12.48
N THR A 4 -12.74 27.65 -12.68
CA THR A 4 -12.74 28.82 -11.80
C THR A 4 -13.43 28.48 -10.49
N ARG A 5 -12.66 28.49 -9.40
CA ARG A 5 -13.12 28.13 -8.05
C ARG A 5 -14.04 29.21 -7.47
N SER A 6 -15.32 28.91 -7.32
CA SER A 6 -16.21 29.57 -6.35
C SER A 6 -16.26 28.73 -5.08
N LYS A 7 -15.64 29.20 -3.99
CA LYS A 7 -15.83 28.64 -2.63
C LYS A 7 -17.28 28.91 -2.18
N SER A 8 -18.20 28.01 -2.48
CA SER A 8 -19.50 27.97 -1.81
C SER A 8 -19.65 26.68 -1.02
N THR A 9 -20.19 26.79 0.17
CA THR A 9 -20.34 25.76 1.19
C THR A 9 -21.48 24.75 0.92
N GLY A 10 -22.03 24.68 -0.29
CA GLY A 10 -23.12 23.77 -0.66
C GLY A 10 -22.66 22.63 -1.58
N VAL A 11 -23.32 21.47 -1.52
CA VAL A 11 -23.12 20.41 -2.52
C VAL A 11 -23.55 20.94 -3.88
N SER A 12 -22.69 20.72 -4.88
CA SER A 12 -22.92 21.18 -6.25
C SER A 12 -24.24 20.68 -6.84
N LEU A 13 -24.70 19.48 -6.46
CA LEU A 13 -26.03 18.97 -6.83
C LEU A 13 -27.19 19.75 -6.21
N ILE A 14 -27.06 20.22 -4.97
CA ILE A 14 -28.11 21.01 -4.30
C ILE A 14 -28.17 22.43 -4.89
N THR A 15 -27.01 22.98 -5.22
CA THR A 15 -26.85 24.37 -5.68
C THR A 15 -26.85 24.50 -7.21
N ASN A 16 -27.19 23.43 -7.92
CA ASN A 16 -27.25 23.38 -9.39
C ASN A 16 -25.96 23.82 -10.10
N ARG A 17 -24.80 23.41 -9.56
CA ARG A 17 -23.47 23.69 -10.13
C ARG A 17 -22.96 22.48 -10.89
N LEU A 18 -23.29 22.41 -12.18
CA LEU A 18 -22.87 21.34 -13.08
C LEU A 18 -22.16 21.95 -14.29
N GLU A 19 -21.13 21.28 -14.77
CA GLU A 19 -20.39 21.66 -15.98
C GLU A 19 -20.15 20.41 -16.81
N GLU A 20 -20.35 20.53 -18.13
CA GLU A 20 -20.09 19.44 -19.07
C GLU A 20 -18.58 19.27 -19.28
N ALA A 21 -18.08 18.07 -19.02
CA ALA A 21 -16.68 17.74 -19.24
C ALA A 21 -16.40 17.47 -20.73
N ARG A 22 -15.29 18.01 -21.24
CA ARG A 22 -14.74 17.73 -22.58
C ARG A 22 -13.43 16.95 -22.47
N TRP A 23 -12.91 16.45 -23.59
CA TRP A 23 -11.62 15.74 -23.61
C TRP A 23 -10.50 16.55 -22.92
N GLU A 24 -10.43 17.85 -23.22
CA GLU A 24 -9.39 18.74 -22.68
C GLU A 24 -9.59 19.07 -21.20
N SER A 25 -10.80 18.87 -20.66
CA SER A 25 -11.13 19.19 -19.25
C SER A 25 -10.43 18.27 -18.25
N VAL A 26 -10.01 17.08 -18.70
CA VAL A 26 -9.30 16.07 -17.89
C VAL A 26 -7.85 15.89 -18.32
N SER A 27 -7.32 16.73 -19.22
CA SER A 27 -5.91 16.71 -19.60
C SER A 27 -5.02 17.24 -18.47
N ASN A 28 -3.84 16.64 -18.28
CA ASN A 28 -2.84 17.08 -17.29
C ASN A 28 -3.36 17.11 -15.83
N ILE A 29 -4.29 16.21 -15.48
CA ILE A 29 -4.76 16.06 -14.09
C ILE A 29 -4.23 14.82 -13.37
N LEU A 30 -3.77 13.79 -14.10
CA LEU A 30 -3.21 12.57 -13.52
C LEU A 30 -2.12 12.79 -12.45
N PRO A 31 -1.15 13.70 -12.63
CA PRO A 31 -0.13 13.93 -11.60
C PRO A 31 -0.60 14.82 -10.44
N LYS A 32 -1.82 15.38 -10.49
CA LYS A 32 -2.30 16.34 -9.49
C LYS A 32 -3.02 15.61 -8.36
N GLY A 33 -2.53 15.81 -7.14
CA GLY A 33 -3.19 15.32 -5.94
C GLY A 33 -4.50 16.03 -5.62
N GLY A 34 -5.34 15.38 -4.81
CA GLY A 34 -6.66 15.86 -4.42
C GLY A 34 -7.67 15.81 -5.57
N THR A 35 -8.75 16.58 -5.44
CA THR A 35 -9.84 16.60 -6.43
C THR A 35 -9.88 17.93 -7.17
N ILE A 36 -9.78 17.89 -8.51
CA ILE A 36 -9.88 19.09 -9.38
C ILE A 36 -11.26 19.74 -9.25
N LEU A 37 -12.31 18.92 -9.14
CA LEU A 37 -13.70 19.37 -8.95
C LEU A 37 -13.99 19.91 -7.55
N GLY A 38 -13.06 19.72 -6.60
CA GLY A 38 -13.27 20.01 -5.19
C GLY A 38 -14.13 18.97 -4.46
N THR A 39 -14.03 18.96 -3.14
CA THR A 39 -14.81 18.10 -2.25
C THR A 39 -15.18 18.91 -1.01
N THR A 40 -16.41 18.75 -0.51
CA THR A 40 -16.89 19.43 0.71
C THR A 40 -17.75 18.47 1.53
N ARG A 41 -17.63 18.51 2.86
CA ARG A 41 -18.56 17.78 3.75
C ARG A 41 -19.96 18.39 3.64
N CYS A 42 -20.99 17.56 3.51
CA CYS A 42 -22.36 18.04 3.38
C CYS A 42 -23.32 17.39 4.36
N GLU A 43 -23.52 18.09 5.48
CA GLU A 43 -24.56 17.72 6.45
C GLU A 43 -25.97 17.93 5.88
N ALA A 44 -26.15 18.96 5.04
CA ALA A 44 -27.43 19.28 4.42
C ALA A 44 -28.00 18.10 3.61
N PHE A 45 -27.15 17.31 2.92
CA PHE A 45 -27.59 16.16 2.13
C PHE A 45 -28.17 15.01 2.98
N LYS A 46 -28.06 15.07 4.31
CA LYS A 46 -28.77 14.15 5.23
C LYS A 46 -30.27 14.46 5.33
N ALA A 47 -30.69 15.68 5.03
CA ALA A 47 -32.10 16.05 4.97
C ALA A 47 -32.74 15.60 3.65
N LYS A 48 -33.97 15.09 3.69
CA LYS A 48 -34.67 14.60 2.49
C LYS A 48 -34.96 15.76 1.53
N GLU A 49 -35.31 16.92 2.06
CA GLU A 49 -35.62 18.14 1.31
C GLU A 49 -34.45 18.58 0.41
N GLU A 50 -33.23 18.47 0.93
CA GLU A 50 -32.01 18.80 0.19
C GLU A 50 -31.68 17.74 -0.86
N ARG A 51 -31.97 16.46 -0.59
CA ARG A 51 -31.91 15.40 -1.60
C ARG A 51 -32.96 15.59 -2.71
N THR A 52 -34.16 16.08 -2.38
CA THR A 52 -35.18 16.44 -3.38
C THR A 52 -34.68 17.54 -4.31
N LYS A 53 -33.99 18.57 -3.79
CA LYS A 53 -33.33 19.59 -4.62
C LYS A 53 -32.26 19.01 -5.53
N ALA A 54 -31.43 18.10 -5.02
CA ALA A 54 -30.42 17.42 -5.82
C ALA A 54 -31.05 16.56 -6.94
N ALA A 55 -32.15 15.85 -6.66
CA ALA A 55 -32.89 15.09 -7.66
C ALA A 55 -33.50 16.01 -8.75
N LEU A 56 -34.01 17.17 -8.37
CA LEU A 56 -34.49 18.19 -9.32
C LEU A 56 -33.38 18.65 -10.26
N THR A 57 -32.19 18.93 -9.73
CA THR A 57 -31.02 19.30 -10.55
C THR A 57 -30.67 18.20 -11.56
N LEU A 58 -30.66 16.93 -11.15
CA LEU A 58 -30.37 15.81 -12.04
C LEU A 58 -31.44 15.63 -13.14
N HIS A 59 -32.73 15.72 -12.81
CA HIS A 59 -33.81 15.67 -13.81
C HIS A 59 -33.78 16.85 -14.78
N THR A 60 -33.42 18.04 -14.29
CA THR A 60 -33.30 19.25 -15.12
C THR A 60 -32.22 19.07 -16.19
N HIS A 61 -31.09 18.44 -15.83
CA HIS A 61 -29.97 18.18 -16.74
C HIS A 61 -30.03 16.82 -17.44
N LYS A 62 -31.10 16.02 -17.19
CA LYS A 62 -31.28 14.66 -17.71
C LYS A 62 -30.12 13.71 -17.38
N ILE A 63 -29.57 13.84 -16.16
CA ILE A 63 -28.45 13.03 -15.67
C ILE A 63 -29.01 11.87 -14.83
N TYR A 64 -28.97 10.66 -15.36
CA TYR A 64 -29.51 9.45 -14.71
C TYR A 64 -28.46 8.34 -14.52
N HIS A 65 -27.19 8.66 -14.77
CA HIS A 65 -26.04 7.80 -14.51
C HIS A 65 -25.06 8.61 -13.66
N LEU A 66 -24.81 8.16 -12.44
CA LEU A 66 -24.02 8.90 -11.47
C LEU A 66 -22.88 8.04 -10.91
N ALA A 67 -21.66 8.48 -11.13
CA ALA A 67 -20.48 7.95 -10.45
C ALA A 67 -20.16 8.82 -9.23
N CYS A 68 -19.93 8.20 -8.08
CA CYS A 68 -19.51 8.87 -6.86
C CYS A 68 -18.16 8.31 -6.40
N ILE A 69 -17.19 9.19 -6.16
CA ILE A 69 -15.86 8.85 -5.68
C ILE A 69 -15.70 9.44 -4.28
N GLY A 70 -15.41 8.60 -3.28
CA GLY A 70 -15.21 9.07 -1.92
C GLY A 70 -15.12 7.94 -0.90
N GLY A 71 -15.08 8.32 0.39
CA GLY A 71 -15.09 7.37 1.50
C GLY A 71 -16.50 6.91 1.89
N ASP A 72 -16.58 6.20 3.02
CA ASP A 72 -17.80 5.56 3.51
C ASP A 72 -19.02 6.50 3.56
N GLY A 73 -18.86 7.69 4.14
CA GLY A 73 -19.95 8.67 4.25
C GLY A 73 -20.53 9.11 2.90
N SER A 74 -19.68 9.35 1.90
CA SER A 74 -20.12 9.77 0.55
C SER A 74 -20.90 8.65 -0.13
N LEU A 75 -20.37 7.43 -0.05
CA LEU A 75 -20.98 6.29 -0.70
C LEU A 75 -22.29 5.91 0.03
N THR A 76 -22.34 6.00 1.36
CA THR A 76 -23.58 5.78 2.13
C THR A 76 -24.66 6.77 1.73
N GLY A 77 -24.29 8.04 1.53
CA GLY A 77 -25.17 9.06 0.96
C GLY A 77 -25.68 8.70 -0.44
N LEU A 78 -24.82 8.18 -1.31
CA LEU A 78 -25.20 7.73 -2.66
C LEU A 78 -26.25 6.60 -2.61
N LYS A 79 -26.08 5.63 -1.70
CA LYS A 79 -27.02 4.53 -1.52
C LYS A 79 -28.39 5.02 -1.08
N ILE A 80 -28.44 5.84 -0.03
CA ILE A 80 -29.69 6.40 0.48
C ILE A 80 -30.39 7.19 -0.64
N PHE A 81 -29.64 8.03 -1.36
CA PHE A 81 -30.17 8.81 -2.47
C PHE A 81 -30.74 7.94 -3.60
N ARG A 82 -30.07 6.84 -3.93
CA ARG A 82 -30.54 5.87 -4.92
C ARG A 82 -31.81 5.14 -4.47
N ASP A 83 -31.87 4.72 -3.21
CA ASP A 83 -33.00 3.99 -2.64
C ASP A 83 -34.24 4.88 -2.57
N GLU A 84 -34.06 6.17 -2.24
CA GLU A 84 -35.14 7.15 -2.17
C GLU A 84 -35.56 7.71 -3.55
N TRP A 85 -34.79 7.45 -4.62
CA TRP A 85 -34.95 8.08 -5.94
C TRP A 85 -36.39 8.07 -6.47
N GLU A 86 -37.06 6.92 -6.43
CA GLU A 86 -38.44 6.79 -6.92
C GLU A 86 -39.43 7.67 -6.13
N SER A 87 -39.26 7.75 -4.80
CA SER A 87 -40.06 8.65 -3.97
C SER A 87 -39.78 10.11 -4.27
N LEU A 88 -38.51 10.48 -4.52
CA LEU A 88 -38.13 11.85 -4.82
C LEU A 88 -38.68 12.30 -6.18
N THR A 89 -38.58 11.45 -7.21
CA THR A 89 -39.15 11.70 -8.54
C THR A 89 -40.68 11.85 -8.48
N ALA A 90 -41.37 11.00 -7.71
CA ALA A 90 -42.83 11.10 -7.53
C ALA A 90 -43.25 12.42 -6.85
N GLU A 91 -42.49 12.86 -5.85
CA GLU A 91 -42.72 14.13 -5.14
C GLU A 91 -42.53 15.33 -6.08
N LEU A 92 -41.45 15.33 -6.89
CA LEU A 92 -41.17 16.37 -7.87
C LEU A 92 -42.20 16.43 -9.00
N LEU A 93 -42.74 15.28 -9.42
CA LEU A 93 -43.81 15.23 -10.41
C LEU A 93 -45.11 15.79 -9.83
N LYS A 94 -45.43 15.46 -8.58
CA LYS A 94 -46.62 15.95 -7.89
C LYS A 94 -46.56 17.46 -7.64
N SER A 95 -45.40 18.01 -7.33
CA SER A 95 -45.19 19.46 -7.18
C SER A 95 -45.18 20.22 -8.51
N GLY A 96 -45.16 19.52 -9.65
CA GLY A 96 -45.04 20.14 -10.97
C GLY A 96 -43.64 20.68 -11.28
N SER A 97 -42.62 20.29 -10.50
CA SER A 97 -41.24 20.75 -10.69
C SER A 97 -40.52 20.05 -11.84
N ILE A 98 -41.02 18.89 -12.27
CA ILE A 98 -40.54 18.15 -13.45
C ILE A 98 -41.71 17.71 -14.33
N SER A 99 -41.46 17.56 -15.63
CA SER A 99 -42.47 17.06 -16.58
C SER A 99 -42.66 15.55 -16.47
N LYS A 100 -43.77 15.03 -17.03
CA LYS A 100 -44.01 13.58 -17.14
C LYS A 100 -42.93 12.90 -17.97
N GLU A 101 -42.43 13.54 -19.03
CA GLU A 101 -41.33 12.98 -19.83
C GLU A 101 -40.03 12.89 -19.01
N GLN A 102 -39.72 13.91 -18.20
CA GLN A 102 -38.53 13.89 -17.33
C GLN A 102 -38.62 12.80 -16.26
N ALA A 103 -39.81 12.61 -15.68
CA ALA A 103 -40.06 11.55 -14.71
C ALA A 103 -39.90 10.16 -15.33
N GLU A 104 -40.39 9.94 -16.56
CA GLU A 104 -40.24 8.64 -17.24
C GLU A 104 -38.79 8.38 -17.68
N GLN A 105 -38.12 9.38 -18.26
CA GLN A 105 -36.69 9.26 -18.63
C GLN A 105 -35.80 9.00 -17.40
N GLY A 106 -36.12 9.63 -16.28
CA GLY A 106 -35.42 9.51 -15.02
C GLY A 106 -36.01 8.50 -14.07
N LYS A 107 -36.81 7.53 -14.53
CA LYS A 107 -37.44 6.53 -13.66
C LYS A 107 -36.44 5.77 -12.80
N ILE A 108 -35.23 5.57 -13.31
CA ILE A 108 -34.17 4.87 -12.62
C ILE A 108 -32.88 5.67 -12.67
N LEU A 109 -32.34 6.00 -11.50
CA LEU A 109 -30.97 6.46 -11.34
C LEU A 109 -30.02 5.26 -11.32
N ARG A 110 -29.09 5.16 -12.25
CA ARG A 110 -27.99 4.18 -12.16
C ARG A 110 -26.83 4.81 -11.41
N VAL A 111 -26.32 4.11 -10.40
CA VAL A 111 -25.22 4.62 -9.58
C VAL A 111 -24.08 3.63 -9.50
N VAL A 112 -22.86 4.15 -9.50
CA VAL A 112 -21.64 3.40 -9.21
C VAL A 112 -20.81 4.16 -8.17
N GLY A 113 -20.37 3.45 -7.14
CA GLY A 113 -19.47 3.97 -6.12
C GLY A 113 -18.03 3.54 -6.37
N ILE A 114 -17.07 4.43 -6.12
CA ILE A 114 -15.63 4.15 -6.09
C ILE A 114 -15.08 4.59 -4.74
N ALA A 115 -14.42 3.67 -4.04
CA ALA A 115 -13.81 3.95 -2.74
C ALA A 115 -12.50 4.76 -2.89
N GLY A 116 -12.57 6.05 -2.56
CA GLY A 116 -11.45 6.97 -2.52
C GLY A 116 -11.19 7.43 -1.09
N THR A 117 -10.22 6.79 -0.43
CA THR A 117 -9.88 6.98 0.98
C THR A 117 -8.44 6.53 1.23
N ILE A 118 -7.73 7.26 2.09
CA ILE A 118 -6.35 6.91 2.49
C ILE A 118 -6.31 5.88 3.62
N ASP A 119 -7.45 5.64 4.28
CA ASP A 119 -7.52 4.84 5.49
C ASP A 119 -7.61 3.33 5.16
N ASN A 120 -7.96 2.97 3.92
CA ASN A 120 -8.23 1.60 3.46
C ASN A 120 -9.26 0.88 4.36
N ASP A 121 -10.29 1.64 4.75
CA ASP A 121 -11.32 1.29 5.73
C ASP A 121 -12.56 0.63 5.11
N PHE A 122 -12.50 0.31 3.82
CA PHE A 122 -13.67 -0.09 3.05
C PHE A 122 -13.73 -1.59 2.82
N PHE A 123 -14.81 -2.24 3.26
CA PHE A 123 -14.90 -3.70 3.24
C PHE A 123 -15.09 -4.25 1.83
N GLY A 124 -14.35 -5.33 1.52
CA GLY A 124 -14.47 -6.05 0.26
C GLY A 124 -13.55 -5.57 -0.86
N THR A 125 -12.78 -4.50 -0.62
CA THR A 125 -11.67 -4.10 -1.49
C THR A 125 -10.34 -4.34 -0.78
N ASP A 126 -9.36 -4.88 -1.50
CA ASP A 126 -8.01 -5.11 -0.98
C ASP A 126 -7.26 -3.77 -0.77
N ARG A 127 -7.55 -2.79 -1.63
CA ARG A 127 -6.99 -1.44 -1.58
C ARG A 127 -8.00 -0.37 -2.01
N THR A 128 -7.88 0.81 -1.44
CA THR A 128 -8.63 2.02 -1.82
C THR A 128 -7.73 3.02 -2.55
N ILE A 129 -8.34 3.86 -3.42
CA ILE A 129 -7.59 4.92 -4.10
C ILE A 129 -7.11 5.93 -3.06
N GLY A 130 -5.81 6.17 -3.02
CA GLY A 130 -5.12 7.11 -2.15
C GLY A 130 -4.32 6.45 -1.03
N PHE A 131 -4.56 5.16 -0.74
CA PHE A 131 -3.84 4.45 0.33
C PHE A 131 -2.33 4.36 0.04
N ASP A 132 -1.98 4.02 -1.20
CA ASP A 132 -0.58 3.84 -1.60
C ASP A 132 0.17 5.18 -1.64
N SER A 133 -0.49 6.24 -2.11
CA SER A 133 0.03 7.61 -2.05
C SER A 133 0.27 8.06 -0.61
N ALA A 134 -0.69 7.80 0.30
CA ALA A 134 -0.54 8.12 1.71
C ALA A 134 0.61 7.34 2.36
N MET A 135 0.74 6.05 2.06
CA MET A 135 1.88 5.23 2.47
C MET A 135 3.20 5.83 2.01
N ALA A 136 3.30 6.27 0.75
CA ALA A 136 4.50 6.91 0.23
C ALA A 136 4.84 8.21 0.98
N ARG A 137 3.83 9.01 1.37
CA ARG A 137 4.05 10.23 2.20
C ARG A 137 4.55 9.87 3.60
N VAL A 138 3.95 8.87 4.25
CA VAL A 138 4.38 8.41 5.58
C VAL A 138 5.82 7.93 5.54
N THR A 139 6.17 7.08 4.57
CA THR A 139 7.53 6.55 4.41
C THR A 139 8.53 7.67 4.17
N GLU A 140 8.26 8.59 3.23
CA GLU A 140 9.14 9.73 2.96
C GLU A 140 9.37 10.60 4.21
N CYS A 141 8.32 10.89 4.98
CA CYS A 141 8.47 11.67 6.20
C CYS A 141 9.32 10.94 7.25
N VAL A 142 9.10 9.64 7.47
CA VAL A 142 9.81 8.89 8.52
C VAL A 142 11.25 8.56 8.13
N ASP A 143 11.54 8.29 6.86
CA ASP A 143 12.91 8.10 6.38
C ASP A 143 13.75 9.37 6.60
N ASN A 144 13.16 10.55 6.34
CA ASN A 144 13.80 11.83 6.63
C ASN A 144 14.07 12.04 8.14
N LEU A 145 13.19 11.53 9.02
CA LEU A 145 13.40 11.58 10.47
C LEU A 145 14.51 10.62 10.92
N THR A 146 14.56 9.42 10.32
CA THR A 146 15.47 8.32 10.71
C THR A 146 16.94 8.74 10.68
N ALA A 147 17.35 9.53 9.68
CA ALA A 147 18.72 10.05 9.58
C ALA A 147 19.14 10.89 10.81
N THR A 148 18.23 11.75 11.29
CA THR A 148 18.48 12.57 12.49
C THR A 148 18.41 11.74 13.77
N ALA A 149 17.54 10.74 13.79
CA ALA A 149 17.27 9.91 14.95
C ALA A 149 18.45 8.99 15.29
N MET A 150 19.06 8.36 14.28
CA MET A 150 20.24 7.51 14.43
C MET A 150 21.47 8.25 14.97
N SER A 151 21.57 9.55 14.69
CA SER A 151 22.69 10.40 15.10
C SER A 151 22.67 10.70 16.60
N HIS A 152 21.47 10.89 17.18
CA HIS A 152 21.30 11.22 18.60
C HIS A 152 20.78 10.06 19.45
N GLN A 153 20.58 8.89 18.85
CA GLN A 153 19.96 7.72 19.46
C GLN A 153 18.62 8.03 20.16
N ARG A 154 17.73 8.74 19.46
CA ARG A 154 16.42 9.17 19.98
C ARG A 154 15.34 8.12 19.78
N ALA A 155 14.28 8.23 20.57
CA ALA A 155 13.01 7.58 20.30
C ALA A 155 12.07 8.56 19.56
N PHE A 156 11.42 8.08 18.50
CA PHE A 156 10.42 8.82 17.76
C PHE A 156 9.06 8.14 17.89
N ILE A 157 8.05 8.96 18.15
CA ILE A 157 6.65 8.57 18.09
C ILE A 157 6.05 9.28 16.88
N VAL A 158 5.55 8.52 15.91
CA VAL A 158 4.96 9.04 14.68
C VAL A 158 3.46 8.77 14.68
N GLU A 159 2.67 9.82 14.63
CA GLU A 159 1.21 9.74 14.55
C GLU A 159 0.76 9.74 13.08
N VAL A 160 0.03 8.68 12.71
CA VAL A 160 -0.41 8.37 11.35
C VAL A 160 -1.93 8.48 11.27
N MET A 161 -2.42 9.09 10.20
CA MET A 161 -3.86 9.20 9.96
C MET A 161 -4.44 7.81 9.74
N SER A 162 -5.61 7.57 10.31
CA SER A 162 -6.23 6.25 10.22
C SER A 162 -7.72 6.26 10.54
N HIS A 163 -8.27 7.38 11.02
CA HIS A 163 -9.61 7.41 11.61
C HIS A 163 -9.80 6.25 12.60
N GLU A 164 -10.59 5.23 12.25
CA GLU A 164 -10.85 4.02 13.06
C GLU A 164 -10.16 2.75 12.51
N CYS A 165 -9.31 2.89 11.49
CA CYS A 165 -8.68 1.81 10.73
C CYS A 165 -7.14 1.90 10.79
N GLY A 166 -6.47 0.95 11.44
CA GLY A 166 -5.01 0.88 11.58
C GLY A 166 -4.22 0.45 10.33
N SER A 167 -4.81 0.43 9.12
CA SER A 167 -4.20 -0.20 7.93
C SER A 167 -2.95 0.53 7.53
N LEU A 168 -3.06 1.86 7.52
CA LEU A 168 -1.96 2.75 7.18
C LEU A 168 -0.85 2.63 8.23
N ALA A 169 -1.21 2.64 9.52
CA ALA A 169 -0.26 2.52 10.63
C ALA A 169 0.48 1.18 10.64
N LEU A 170 -0.22 0.05 10.47
CA LEU A 170 0.39 -1.28 10.45
C LEU A 170 1.28 -1.48 9.23
N THR A 171 0.83 -1.03 8.06
CA THR A 171 1.62 -1.14 6.83
C THR A 171 2.86 -0.24 6.90
N ALA A 172 2.72 0.98 7.45
CA ALA A 172 3.86 1.87 7.73
C ALA A 172 4.83 1.24 8.73
N ALA A 173 4.33 0.61 9.80
CA ALA A 173 5.15 -0.03 10.80
C ALA A 173 6.00 -1.17 10.23
N LEU A 174 5.41 -1.96 9.32
CA LEU A 174 6.14 -2.97 8.56
C LEU A 174 7.20 -2.36 7.65
N ALA A 175 6.84 -1.38 6.81
CA ALA A 175 7.74 -0.79 5.82
C ALA A 175 8.92 -0.03 6.46
N LEU A 176 8.70 0.60 7.61
CA LEU A 176 9.67 1.45 8.29
C LEU A 176 10.42 0.73 9.42
N GLU A 177 10.19 -0.56 9.60
CA GLU A 177 10.79 -1.34 10.68
C GLU A 177 10.51 -0.73 12.07
N ALA A 178 9.26 -0.34 12.32
CA ALA A 178 8.86 0.19 13.63
C ALA A 178 9.03 -0.86 14.71
N ASP A 179 9.42 -0.43 15.92
CA ASP A 179 9.54 -1.30 17.08
C ASP A 179 8.18 -1.63 17.70
N PHE A 180 7.25 -0.69 17.63
CA PHE A 180 5.92 -0.86 18.19
C PHE A 180 4.89 -0.11 17.36
N VAL A 181 3.69 -0.68 17.23
CA VAL A 181 2.57 -0.04 16.56
C VAL A 181 1.33 -0.12 17.44
N PHE A 182 0.62 1.00 17.58
CA PHE A 182 -0.69 1.05 18.21
C PHE A 182 -1.76 1.18 17.13
N ILE A 183 -2.65 0.19 17.05
CA ILE A 183 -3.78 0.17 16.11
C ILE A 183 -5.09 -0.15 16.87
N PRO A 184 -6.24 0.42 16.46
CA PRO A 184 -7.52 0.15 17.10
C PRO A 184 -7.98 -1.31 16.96
N GLU A 185 -7.56 -2.01 15.92
CA GLU A 185 -8.00 -3.39 15.65
C GLU A 185 -7.44 -4.41 16.64
N ILE A 186 -6.23 -4.16 17.13
CA ILE A 186 -5.53 -5.01 18.09
C ILE A 186 -5.07 -4.12 19.24
N PRO A 187 -5.99 -3.77 20.17
CA PRO A 187 -5.63 -2.99 21.34
C PRO A 187 -4.53 -3.69 22.14
N PRO A 188 -3.60 -2.93 22.72
CA PRO A 188 -2.52 -3.51 23.50
C PRO A 188 -3.06 -4.04 24.85
N PRO A 189 -2.33 -4.93 25.54
CA PRO A 189 -2.76 -5.48 26.84
C PRO A 189 -2.84 -4.39 27.92
N ASP A 190 -3.53 -4.63 29.04
CA ASP A 190 -3.70 -3.63 30.11
C ASP A 190 -2.36 -3.10 30.67
N ASN A 191 -1.34 -3.95 30.71
CA ASN A 191 0.03 -3.62 31.12
C ASN A 191 0.92 -3.16 29.94
N TRP A 192 0.32 -2.59 28.89
CA TRP A 192 1.07 -2.11 27.73
C TRP A 192 2.19 -1.12 28.05
N PRO A 193 2.13 -0.25 29.09
CA PRO A 193 3.25 0.62 29.40
C PRO A 193 4.51 -0.16 29.78
N GLU A 194 4.37 -1.24 30.55
CA GLU A 194 5.45 -2.14 30.91
C GLU A 194 5.95 -2.94 29.70
N VAL A 195 5.03 -3.47 28.89
CA VAL A 195 5.36 -4.24 27.68
C VAL A 195 6.14 -3.39 26.68
N LEU A 196 5.67 -2.17 26.41
CA LEU A 196 6.33 -1.21 25.53
C LEU A 196 7.75 -0.90 26.03
N CYS A 197 7.90 -0.49 27.29
CA CYS A 197 9.21 -0.14 27.83
C CYS A 197 10.18 -1.33 27.81
N ALA A 198 9.71 -2.52 28.17
CA ALA A 198 10.52 -3.74 28.11
C ALA A 198 10.94 -4.07 26.67
N HIS A 199 10.04 -3.90 25.69
CA HIS A 199 10.34 -4.12 24.28
C HIS A 199 11.40 -3.14 23.76
N LEU A 200 11.21 -1.83 23.97
CA LEU A 200 12.15 -0.80 23.52
C LEU A 200 13.53 -0.96 24.16
N HIS A 201 13.59 -1.35 25.43
CA HIS A 201 14.85 -1.61 26.12
C HIS A 201 15.58 -2.84 25.55
N ARG A 202 14.85 -3.93 25.25
CA ARG A 202 15.42 -5.11 24.58
C ARG A 202 16.00 -4.75 23.22
N LYS A 203 15.31 -3.92 22.45
CA LYS A 203 15.77 -3.42 21.15
C LYS A 203 17.07 -2.64 21.22
N ARG A 204 17.16 -1.73 22.19
CA ARG A 204 18.37 -0.96 22.45
C ARG A 204 19.55 -1.89 22.80
N LYS A 205 19.31 -2.88 23.67
CA LYS A 205 20.32 -3.88 24.05
C LYS A 205 20.76 -4.77 22.87
N ALA A 206 19.86 -5.06 21.94
CA ALA A 206 20.15 -5.80 20.72
C ALA A 206 20.90 -4.98 19.65
N GLY A 207 21.29 -3.74 19.96
CA GLY A 207 22.10 -2.89 19.09
C GLY A 207 21.31 -1.87 18.27
N SER A 208 19.99 -1.76 18.45
CA SER A 208 19.22 -0.72 17.75
C SER A 208 19.61 0.67 18.23
N ARG A 209 19.91 1.56 17.27
CA ARG A 209 20.27 2.96 17.51
C ARG A 209 19.07 3.90 17.43
N LEU A 210 17.92 3.41 17.00
CA LEU A 210 16.68 4.16 16.86
C LEU A 210 15.58 3.39 17.57
N ASN A 211 14.68 4.12 18.23
CA ASN A 211 13.39 3.55 18.58
C ASN A 211 12.26 4.24 17.82
N LEU A 212 11.48 3.49 17.05
CA LEU A 212 10.36 4.02 16.28
C LEU A 212 9.05 3.41 16.75
N VAL A 213 8.14 4.25 17.23
CA VAL A 213 6.78 3.87 17.62
C VAL A 213 5.81 4.55 16.66
N ILE A 214 4.92 3.77 16.03
CA ILE A 214 3.86 4.30 15.17
C ILE A 214 2.53 4.23 15.92
N ILE A 215 1.77 5.32 15.90
CA ILE A 215 0.46 5.41 16.56
C ILE A 215 -0.59 5.78 15.51
N ALA A 216 -1.60 4.93 15.37
CA ALA A 216 -2.81 5.26 14.63
C ALA A 216 -3.60 6.37 15.37
N GLU A 217 -4.13 7.35 14.63
CA GLU A 217 -4.98 8.42 15.18
C GLU A 217 -6.11 7.88 16.08
N GLY A 218 -6.71 6.75 15.68
CA GLY A 218 -7.77 6.06 16.40
C GLY A 218 -7.32 5.01 17.42
N ALA A 219 -6.03 4.94 17.78
CA ALA A 219 -5.54 3.94 18.71
C ALA A 219 -6.27 4.01 20.07
N THR A 220 -6.71 2.84 20.56
CA THR A 220 -7.41 2.68 21.84
C THR A 220 -6.81 1.54 22.66
N ASP A 221 -7.01 1.59 23.97
CA ASP A 221 -6.76 0.46 24.86
C ASP A 221 -7.94 -0.54 24.84
N ALA A 222 -7.81 -1.66 25.57
CA ALA A 222 -8.85 -2.68 25.63
C ALA A 222 -10.19 -2.18 26.22
N ALA A 223 -10.17 -1.06 26.96
CA ALA A 223 -11.37 -0.42 27.51
C ALA A 223 -11.97 0.64 26.55
N GLY A 224 -11.38 0.84 25.37
CA GLY A 224 -11.80 1.82 24.39
C GLY A 224 -11.35 3.25 24.68
N LYS A 225 -10.47 3.46 25.68
CA LYS A 225 -9.89 4.78 25.95
C LYS A 225 -8.80 5.05 24.90
N ARG A 226 -8.84 6.23 24.31
CA ARG A 226 -7.85 6.66 23.31
C ARG A 226 -6.45 6.73 23.90
N ILE A 227 -5.48 6.15 23.21
CA ILE A 227 -4.06 6.22 23.52
C ILE A 227 -3.47 7.39 22.73
N ASN A 228 -2.91 8.39 23.41
CA ASN A 228 -2.32 9.56 22.75
C ASN A 228 -0.78 9.51 22.75
N SER A 229 -0.17 10.24 21.82
CA SER A 229 1.28 10.27 21.65
C SER A 229 2.00 10.91 22.85
N ASP A 230 1.38 11.87 23.52
CA ASP A 230 1.94 12.53 24.72
C ASP A 230 2.00 11.60 25.95
N GLU A 231 1.02 10.73 26.16
CA GLU A 231 0.99 9.70 27.20
C GLU A 231 2.11 8.69 26.97
N VAL A 232 2.23 8.18 25.73
CA VAL A 232 3.29 7.25 25.34
C VAL A 232 4.66 7.90 25.52
N LYS A 233 4.81 9.18 25.11
CA LYS A 233 6.04 9.96 25.32
C LYS A 233 6.42 10.01 26.78
N LYS A 234 5.49 10.44 27.64
CA LYS A 234 5.73 10.59 29.08
C LYS A 234 6.14 9.26 29.72
N ILE A 235 5.47 8.16 29.36
CA ILE A 235 5.81 6.82 29.86
C ILE A 235 7.24 6.42 29.51
N ILE A 236 7.65 6.64 28.26
CA ILE A 236 9.01 6.31 27.79
C ILE A 236 10.06 7.20 28.48
N GLU A 237 9.81 8.51 28.61
CA GLU A 237 10.71 9.45 29.28
C GLU A 237 10.82 9.14 30.79
N ASP A 238 9.71 8.81 31.46
CA ASP A 238 9.69 8.54 32.88
C ASP A 238 10.37 7.21 33.23
N LYS A 239 10.09 6.14 32.47
CA LYS A 239 10.59 4.79 32.77
C LYS A 239 11.95 4.47 32.16
N LEU A 240 12.21 4.89 30.91
CA LEU A 240 13.45 4.56 30.19
C LEU A 240 14.45 5.71 30.15
N LYS A 241 14.05 6.94 30.48
CA LYS A 241 14.90 8.14 30.41
C LYS A 241 15.47 8.39 29.00
N PHE A 242 14.77 7.92 27.96
CA PHE A 242 15.14 8.20 26.57
C PHE A 242 14.69 9.61 26.17
N GLU A 243 15.43 10.27 25.27
CA GLU A 243 14.95 11.49 24.63
C GLU A 243 13.90 11.11 23.58
N VAL A 244 12.66 11.59 23.76
CA VAL A 244 11.53 11.25 22.88
C VAL A 244 11.04 12.46 22.09
N ARG A 245 10.81 12.28 20.79
CA ARG A 245 10.21 13.28 19.90
C ARG A 245 8.92 12.73 19.30
N VAL A 246 7.90 13.58 19.25
CA VAL A 246 6.60 13.27 18.63
C VAL A 246 6.52 14.00 17.30
N ALA A 247 6.13 13.29 16.25
CA ALA A 247 5.89 13.82 14.92
C ALA A 247 4.45 13.46 14.50
N SER A 248 3.57 14.46 14.43
CA SER A 248 2.23 14.29 13.88
C SER A 248 2.24 14.68 12.40
N LEU A 249 2.05 13.71 11.52
CA LEU A 249 2.16 13.94 10.08
C LEU A 249 0.95 14.69 9.51
N GLY A 250 -0.22 14.51 10.11
CA GLY A 250 -1.46 15.19 9.73
C GLY A 250 -1.76 15.13 8.23
N TYR A 251 -2.22 16.25 7.67
CA TYR A 251 -2.69 16.35 6.29
C TYR A 251 -1.62 16.17 5.21
N LEU A 252 -0.32 16.09 5.55
CA LEU A 252 0.73 15.73 4.60
C LEU A 252 0.43 14.38 3.93
N GLN A 253 -0.22 13.47 4.66
CA GLN A 253 -0.63 12.14 4.20
C GLN A 253 -1.72 12.16 3.12
N ARG A 254 -2.45 13.27 2.98
CA ARG A 254 -3.49 13.46 1.95
C ARG A 254 -3.00 14.29 0.76
N GLY A 255 -1.78 14.81 0.83
CA GLY A 255 -1.18 15.67 -0.18
C GLY A 255 -0.20 14.95 -1.08
N GLY A 256 0.48 15.71 -1.93
CA GLY A 256 1.46 15.20 -2.89
C GLY A 256 0.83 14.71 -4.20
N ALA A 257 1.69 14.34 -5.15
CA ALA A 257 1.26 13.71 -6.39
C ALA A 257 0.83 12.25 -6.11
N PRO A 258 -0.19 11.72 -6.81
CA PRO A 258 -0.58 10.32 -6.65
C PRO A 258 0.56 9.38 -7.06
N SER A 259 0.74 8.30 -6.31
CA SER A 259 1.68 7.23 -6.65
C SER A 259 1.28 6.56 -7.97
N PHE A 260 2.23 5.86 -8.60
CA PHE A 260 1.96 5.07 -9.80
C PHE A 260 0.75 4.15 -9.62
N LEU A 261 0.68 3.43 -8.50
CA LEU A 261 -0.36 2.46 -8.24
C LEU A 261 -1.73 3.12 -8.12
N ASP A 262 -1.83 4.27 -7.43
CA ASP A 262 -3.11 4.99 -7.31
C ASP A 262 -3.57 5.60 -8.64
N ARG A 263 -2.64 6.07 -9.49
CA ARG A 263 -2.99 6.51 -10.86
C ARG A 263 -3.56 5.36 -11.67
N LEU A 264 -2.87 4.22 -11.67
CA LEU A 264 -3.31 3.03 -12.39
C LEU A 264 -4.67 2.54 -11.88
N LEU A 265 -4.85 2.48 -10.56
CA LEU A 265 -6.08 2.06 -9.92
C LEU A 265 -7.24 3.00 -10.30
N GLY A 266 -7.00 4.31 -10.24
CA GLY A 266 -7.96 5.33 -10.68
C GLY A 266 -8.37 5.17 -12.14
N CYS A 267 -7.41 4.97 -13.05
CA CYS A 267 -7.68 4.75 -14.47
C CYS A 267 -8.52 3.49 -14.70
N ARG A 268 -8.15 2.36 -14.07
CA ARG A 268 -8.87 1.08 -14.21
C ARG A 268 -10.28 1.15 -13.65
N MET A 269 -10.43 1.69 -12.44
CA MET A 269 -11.75 1.84 -11.80
C MET A 269 -12.64 2.84 -12.55
N GLY A 270 -12.07 3.90 -13.12
CA GLY A 270 -12.81 4.85 -13.96
C GLY A 270 -13.37 4.20 -15.22
N SER A 271 -12.55 3.41 -15.93
CA SER A 271 -13.01 2.64 -17.09
C SER A 271 -14.10 1.64 -16.72
N GLU A 272 -13.89 0.88 -15.64
CA GLU A 272 -14.86 -0.12 -15.18
C GLU A 272 -16.16 0.52 -14.67
N ALA A 273 -16.11 1.74 -14.13
CA ALA A 273 -17.29 2.49 -13.73
C ALA A 273 -18.19 2.82 -14.92
N VAL A 274 -17.60 3.21 -16.05
CA VAL A 274 -18.35 3.46 -17.29
C VAL A 274 -18.98 2.17 -17.79
N ASN A 275 -18.21 1.09 -17.90
CA ASN A 275 -18.72 -0.22 -18.32
C ASN A 275 -19.86 -0.69 -17.40
N THR A 276 -19.70 -0.50 -16.10
CA THR A 276 -20.71 -0.84 -15.10
C THR A 276 -21.98 0.00 -15.29
N LEU A 277 -21.88 1.32 -15.46
CA LEU A 277 -23.05 2.18 -15.67
C LEU A 277 -23.81 1.83 -16.96
N LEU A 278 -23.11 1.38 -18.01
CA LEU A 278 -23.71 0.99 -19.29
C LEU A 278 -24.34 -0.40 -19.28
N SER A 279 -23.73 -1.37 -18.58
CA SER A 279 -24.11 -2.79 -18.65
C SER A 279 -24.95 -3.29 -17.46
N SER A 280 -24.99 -2.57 -16.35
CA SER A 280 -25.58 -3.08 -15.11
C SER A 280 -27.10 -3.05 -15.08
N ASP A 281 -27.67 -4.06 -14.41
CA ASP A 281 -29.10 -4.06 -14.04
C ASP A 281 -29.39 -2.83 -13.16
N PRO A 282 -30.36 -1.97 -13.56
CA PRO A 282 -30.75 -0.81 -12.79
C PRO A 282 -31.17 -1.08 -11.34
N LYS A 283 -31.51 -2.33 -10.97
CA LYS A 283 -32.10 -2.68 -9.66
C LYS A 283 -31.15 -2.66 -8.46
N SER A 284 -29.83 -2.62 -8.64
CA SER A 284 -28.90 -2.62 -7.50
C SER A 284 -27.76 -1.59 -7.66
N PRO A 285 -27.52 -0.72 -6.66
CA PRO A 285 -26.32 0.10 -6.64
C PRO A 285 -25.08 -0.79 -6.59
N LYS A 286 -24.10 -0.48 -7.45
CA LYS A 286 -22.84 -1.20 -7.55
C LYS A 286 -21.70 -0.37 -7.00
N LEU A 287 -20.71 -1.07 -6.49
CA LEU A 287 -19.55 -0.51 -5.86
C LEU A 287 -18.33 -1.21 -6.43
N LEU A 288 -17.38 -0.43 -6.91
CA LEU A 288 -16.15 -0.97 -7.48
C LEU A 288 -15.12 -1.21 -6.37
N CYS A 289 -14.60 -2.42 -6.38
CA CYS A 289 -13.60 -2.91 -5.46
C CYS A 289 -12.46 -3.56 -6.24
N LEU A 290 -11.30 -3.68 -5.60
CA LEU A 290 -10.14 -4.38 -6.11
C LEU A 290 -9.94 -5.70 -5.34
N LYS A 291 -9.84 -6.83 -6.04
CA LYS A 291 -9.42 -8.12 -5.46
C LYS A 291 -8.66 -8.93 -6.48
N GLY A 292 -7.35 -8.68 -6.57
CA GLY A 292 -6.50 -9.11 -7.70
C GLY A 292 -6.81 -8.38 -9.01
N GLU A 293 -8.09 -8.33 -9.39
CA GLU A 293 -8.64 -7.55 -10.50
C GLU A 293 -9.75 -6.60 -10.04
N CYS A 294 -10.13 -5.65 -10.90
CA CYS A 294 -11.27 -4.76 -10.62
C CYS A 294 -12.56 -5.58 -10.77
N PHE A 295 -13.42 -5.54 -9.75
CA PHE A 295 -14.69 -6.23 -9.75
C PHE A 295 -15.73 -5.38 -9.01
N TRP A 296 -17.01 -5.70 -9.19
CA TRP A 296 -18.08 -5.01 -8.49
C TRP A 296 -18.65 -5.85 -7.36
N LEU A 297 -18.96 -5.20 -6.24
CA LEU A 297 -19.76 -5.75 -5.17
C LEU A 297 -21.13 -5.06 -5.14
N GLN A 298 -22.15 -5.82 -4.71
CA GLN A 298 -23.42 -5.21 -4.37
C GLN A 298 -23.22 -4.34 -3.12
N TYR A 299 -23.74 -3.12 -3.17
CA TYR A 299 -23.52 -2.12 -2.12
C TYR A 299 -23.90 -2.61 -0.71
N SER A 300 -24.96 -3.42 -0.60
CA SER A 300 -25.40 -4.06 0.66
C SER A 300 -24.35 -4.97 1.31
N CYS A 301 -23.43 -5.53 0.53
CA CYS A 301 -22.38 -6.43 1.01
C CYS A 301 -21.14 -5.68 1.51
N ALA A 302 -20.97 -4.41 1.12
CA ALA A 302 -19.80 -3.61 1.48
C ALA A 302 -20.08 -2.56 2.56
N VAL A 303 -21.32 -2.08 2.65
CA VAL A 303 -21.72 -0.98 3.57
C VAL A 303 -22.20 -1.44 4.92
N ARG A 304 -22.26 -2.76 5.11
CA ARG A 304 -22.04 -3.32 6.44
C ARG A 304 -20.55 -3.61 6.59
N GLY A 305 -19.77 -2.53 6.69
CA GLY A 305 -18.42 -2.65 7.22
C GLY A 305 -18.46 -3.30 8.61
N PRO A 306 -17.37 -3.96 9.02
CA PRO A 306 -17.07 -4.29 10.41
C PRO A 306 -17.56 -3.21 11.40
N ARG A 307 -18.40 -3.54 12.37
CA ARG A 307 -18.71 -2.63 13.49
C ARG A 307 -17.69 -2.72 14.61
N THR A 308 -16.72 -3.63 14.48
CA THR A 308 -15.74 -3.93 15.51
C THR A 308 -14.35 -4.09 14.91
N ALA A 309 -13.34 -3.66 15.65
CA ALA A 309 -11.91 -3.98 15.51
C ALA A 309 -11.66 -5.44 15.07
N GLN A 310 -12.52 -6.35 15.50
CA GLN A 310 -12.42 -7.79 15.29
C GLN A 310 -12.81 -8.26 13.88
N GLU A 311 -13.71 -7.57 13.17
CA GLU A 311 -14.05 -7.92 11.79
C GLU A 311 -13.07 -7.29 10.78
N TYR A 312 -12.46 -6.14 11.10
CA TYR A 312 -11.27 -5.62 10.40
C TYR A 312 -10.08 -6.58 10.56
N CYS A 313 -9.85 -7.07 11.79
CA CYS A 313 -8.93 -8.16 12.05
C CYS A 313 -9.20 -9.35 11.12
N ASN A 314 -10.41 -9.87 11.00
CA ASN A 314 -10.67 -11.04 10.14
C ASN A 314 -10.38 -10.80 8.65
N HIS A 315 -10.50 -9.56 8.15
CA HIS A 315 -10.10 -9.22 6.79
C HIS A 315 -8.57 -9.23 6.63
N TRP A 316 -7.82 -8.77 7.64
CA TRP A 316 -6.35 -8.62 7.58
C TRP A 316 -5.57 -9.81 8.14
N TYR A 317 -6.17 -10.64 8.99
CA TYR A 317 -5.59 -11.91 9.42
C TYR A 317 -5.43 -12.85 8.22
N ARG A 318 -6.22 -12.67 7.14
CA ARG A 318 -5.99 -13.35 5.85
C ARG A 318 -4.67 -12.98 5.20
N SER A 319 -4.12 -11.79 5.44
CA SER A 319 -2.84 -11.33 4.88
C SER A 319 -1.62 -11.58 5.78
N LYS A 320 -1.79 -12.20 6.97
CA LYS A 320 -0.71 -12.54 7.93
C LYS A 320 0.14 -11.34 8.41
N HIS A 321 -0.20 -10.10 8.08
CA HIS A 321 0.61 -8.90 8.38
C HIS A 321 0.88 -8.69 9.89
N PRO A 322 -0.08 -8.82 10.82
CA PRO A 322 0.18 -8.64 12.25
C PRO A 322 1.21 -9.65 12.79
N LEU A 323 1.10 -10.92 12.38
CA LEU A 323 2.03 -11.97 12.78
C LEU A 323 3.43 -11.70 12.19
N CYS A 324 3.50 -11.32 10.92
CA CYS A 324 4.76 -10.93 10.28
C CYS A 324 5.40 -9.75 11.02
N PHE A 325 4.62 -8.71 11.37
CA PHE A 325 5.12 -7.56 12.11
C PHE A 325 5.68 -8.00 13.47
N GLN A 326 4.94 -8.79 14.24
CA GLN A 326 5.39 -9.28 15.54
C GLN A 326 6.73 -10.05 15.44
N LEU A 327 6.85 -10.96 14.46
CA LEU A 327 8.07 -11.75 14.26
C LEU A 327 9.27 -10.92 13.74
N ILE A 328 9.02 -9.84 13.00
CA ILE A 328 10.08 -8.95 12.52
C ILE A 328 10.48 -7.95 13.61
N ALA A 329 9.52 -7.49 14.40
CA ALA A 329 9.71 -6.49 15.43
C ALA A 329 10.29 -7.08 16.71
N GLU A 330 10.07 -8.34 17.09
CA GLU A 330 10.62 -8.85 18.35
C GLU A 330 12.04 -9.42 18.19
N PRO A 331 13.00 -9.14 19.10
CA PRO A 331 14.25 -9.87 19.11
C PRO A 331 14.01 -11.30 19.64
N PRO A 332 14.59 -12.34 19.02
CA PRO A 332 14.41 -13.72 19.47
C PRO A 332 15.00 -13.93 20.87
N SER A 333 14.42 -14.86 21.64
CA SER A 333 14.94 -15.26 22.95
C SER A 333 16.17 -16.16 22.80
N PHE A 334 17.20 -15.98 23.64
CA PHE A 334 18.42 -16.81 23.67
C PHE A 334 18.09 -18.28 23.96
N PHE A 335 18.51 -19.22 23.11
CA PHE A 335 18.41 -20.66 23.40
C PHE A 335 19.50 -21.52 22.75
N PHE A 336 19.84 -22.61 23.46
CA PHE A 336 20.80 -23.66 23.11
C PHE A 336 20.10 -24.85 22.42
N GLY A 337 20.63 -25.33 21.28
CA GLY A 337 20.15 -26.48 20.51
C GLY A 337 20.86 -26.61 19.16
N VAL A 338 20.72 -27.74 18.45
CA VAL A 338 21.32 -27.96 17.11
C VAL A 338 20.60 -27.09 16.09
N ALA A 339 21.18 -25.94 15.77
CA ALA A 339 20.63 -25.00 14.80
C ALA A 339 20.84 -25.52 13.38
N ARG A 340 19.77 -25.51 12.58
CA ARG A 340 19.79 -25.79 11.14
C ARG A 340 20.18 -24.53 10.38
N ASN A 341 20.82 -24.68 9.22
CA ASN A 341 21.37 -23.54 8.47
C ASN A 341 20.58 -23.28 7.18
N PHE A 342 20.10 -22.05 7.00
CA PHE A 342 19.60 -21.56 5.72
C PHE A 342 20.61 -20.62 5.08
N ALA A 343 20.58 -20.55 3.74
CA ALA A 343 21.33 -19.58 2.98
C ALA A 343 20.41 -18.64 2.19
N VAL A 344 20.87 -17.41 1.98
CA VAL A 344 20.21 -16.42 1.12
C VAL A 344 21.22 -15.82 0.16
N ILE A 345 20.83 -15.65 -1.10
CA ILE A 345 21.69 -15.13 -2.18
C ILE A 345 20.90 -14.13 -3.04
N HIS A 346 21.56 -13.04 -3.46
CA HIS A 346 21.01 -12.08 -4.41
C HIS A 346 21.59 -12.33 -5.82
N VAL A 347 20.73 -12.42 -6.84
CA VAL A 347 21.12 -12.77 -8.22
C VAL A 347 20.45 -11.84 -9.24
N GLY A 348 21.18 -11.41 -10.26
CA GLY A 348 20.70 -10.51 -11.30
C GLY A 348 21.03 -9.03 -11.04
N THR A 349 20.35 -8.11 -11.75
CA THR A 349 20.50 -6.67 -11.52
C THR A 349 19.97 -6.29 -10.14
N PRO A 350 20.68 -5.47 -9.34
CA PRO A 350 20.14 -4.96 -8.09
C PRO A 350 18.79 -4.25 -8.29
N ALA A 351 17.83 -4.57 -7.45
CA ALA A 351 16.49 -3.97 -7.46
C ALA A 351 16.05 -3.65 -6.03
N ALA A 352 15.22 -2.62 -5.88
CA ALA A 352 14.62 -2.30 -4.59
C ALA A 352 13.77 -3.49 -4.10
N GLY A 353 13.88 -3.84 -2.82
CA GLY A 353 13.21 -4.99 -2.23
C GLY A 353 14.11 -6.18 -1.91
N MET A 354 15.29 -6.30 -2.53
CA MET A 354 16.21 -7.43 -2.23
C MET A 354 16.58 -7.47 -0.74
N ASN A 355 16.97 -6.32 -0.19
CA ASN A 355 17.31 -6.19 1.23
C ASN A 355 16.09 -6.42 2.13
N CYS A 356 14.88 -6.00 1.73
CA CYS A 356 13.64 -6.20 2.48
C CYS A 356 13.32 -7.70 2.64
N VAL A 357 13.45 -8.46 1.55
CA VAL A 357 13.21 -9.91 1.55
C VAL A 357 14.20 -10.60 2.49
N THR A 358 15.48 -10.28 2.37
CA THR A 358 16.52 -10.86 3.21
C THR A 358 16.35 -10.49 4.67
N HIS A 359 15.99 -9.24 4.97
CA HIS A 359 15.66 -8.79 6.33
C HIS A 359 14.54 -9.62 6.96
N ALA A 360 13.40 -9.71 6.28
CA ALA A 360 12.24 -10.45 6.77
C ALA A 360 12.56 -11.95 6.92
N PHE A 361 13.25 -12.53 5.93
CA PHE A 361 13.67 -13.93 5.96
C PHE A 361 14.56 -14.24 7.17
N VAL A 362 15.61 -13.44 7.39
CA VAL A 362 16.54 -13.63 8.51
C VAL A 362 15.82 -13.57 9.85
N ARG A 363 15.00 -12.54 10.07
CA ARG A 363 14.32 -12.35 11.36
C ARG A 363 13.29 -13.44 11.67
N ILE A 364 12.54 -13.88 10.67
CA ILE A 364 11.56 -14.96 10.82
C ILE A 364 12.25 -16.33 10.99
N ALA A 365 13.34 -16.57 10.25
CA ALA A 365 14.14 -17.79 10.37
C ALA A 365 14.80 -17.90 11.74
N ASN A 366 15.36 -16.80 12.27
CA ASN A 366 15.93 -16.79 13.61
C ASN A 366 14.88 -17.09 14.70
N HIS A 367 13.64 -16.59 14.58
CA HIS A 367 12.54 -16.99 15.46
C HIS A 367 12.21 -18.48 15.36
N SER A 368 12.35 -19.03 14.15
CA SER A 368 12.14 -20.44 13.87
C SER A 368 13.35 -21.32 14.23
N LYS A 369 14.38 -20.74 14.87
CA LYS A 369 15.62 -21.42 15.32
C LYS A 369 16.53 -21.91 14.18
N TYR A 370 16.53 -21.19 13.06
CA TYR A 370 17.47 -21.39 11.96
C TYR A 370 18.54 -20.29 11.98
N ASN A 371 19.80 -20.71 11.78
CA ASN A 371 20.88 -19.79 11.42
C ASN A 371 20.70 -19.40 9.96
N VAL A 372 21.04 -18.16 9.62
CA VAL A 372 20.97 -17.69 8.23
C VAL A 372 22.32 -17.19 7.79
N PHE A 373 22.77 -17.66 6.64
CA PHE A 373 24.01 -17.22 6.00
C PHE A 373 23.69 -16.48 4.70
N GLY A 374 24.15 -15.24 4.59
CA GLY A 374 24.17 -14.49 3.35
C GLY A 374 25.35 -14.92 2.50
N ILE A 375 25.08 -15.32 1.26
CA ILE A 375 26.12 -15.61 0.26
C ILE A 375 26.51 -14.28 -0.38
N GLU A 376 27.74 -13.84 -0.13
CA GLU A 376 28.24 -12.59 -0.71
C GLU A 376 28.66 -12.80 -2.17
N ARG A 377 28.60 -11.76 -3.00
CA ARG A 377 29.10 -11.79 -4.38
C ARG A 377 28.49 -12.88 -5.27
N CYS A 378 27.24 -13.28 -5.01
CA CYS A 378 26.49 -14.21 -5.86
C CYS A 378 27.22 -15.57 -5.99
N TRP A 379 27.10 -16.25 -7.15
CA TRP A 379 27.65 -17.60 -7.35
C TRP A 379 29.17 -17.67 -7.29
N GLU A 380 29.87 -16.58 -7.63
CA GLU A 380 31.34 -16.49 -7.49
C GLU A 380 31.76 -16.51 -6.03
N GLY A 381 31.06 -15.76 -5.16
CA GLY A 381 31.37 -15.84 -3.74
C GLY A 381 30.98 -17.18 -3.13
N LEU A 382 29.91 -17.83 -3.61
CA LEU A 382 29.57 -19.19 -3.18
C LEU A 382 30.68 -20.20 -3.54
N SER A 383 31.22 -20.16 -4.75
CA SER A 383 32.31 -21.08 -5.14
C SER A 383 33.62 -20.83 -4.38
N GLU A 384 33.78 -19.63 -3.81
CA GLU A 384 34.89 -19.26 -2.92
C GLU A 384 34.57 -19.50 -1.43
N GLY A 385 33.39 -20.02 -1.08
CA GLY A 385 32.98 -20.24 0.31
C GLY A 385 32.73 -18.96 1.12
N ARG A 386 32.35 -17.86 0.46
CA ARG A 386 32.06 -16.57 1.11
C ARG A 386 30.65 -16.51 1.69
N PHE A 387 30.55 -16.87 2.96
CA PHE A 387 29.33 -16.76 3.74
C PHE A 387 29.47 -15.68 4.81
N ARG A 388 28.43 -14.89 4.99
CA ARG A 388 28.27 -13.93 6.07
C ARG A 388 27.12 -14.37 6.97
N GLU A 389 27.38 -14.59 8.24
CA GLU A 389 26.31 -14.87 9.20
C GLU A 389 25.37 -13.66 9.33
N LEU A 390 24.07 -13.90 9.15
CA LEU A 390 23.01 -12.92 9.27
C LEU A 390 22.16 -13.23 10.50
N ASN A 391 21.95 -12.22 11.33
CA ASN A 391 21.15 -12.31 12.53
C ASN A 391 20.24 -11.10 12.67
N TRP A 392 19.27 -11.21 13.57
CA TRP A 392 18.27 -10.17 13.84
C TRP A 392 18.85 -8.75 13.95
N GLY A 393 20.00 -8.61 14.64
CA GLY A 393 20.64 -7.33 14.90
C GLY A 393 21.39 -6.77 13.68
N ASN A 394 22.12 -7.61 12.94
CA ASN A 394 23.00 -7.14 11.86
C ASN A 394 22.26 -6.84 10.54
N VAL A 395 21.02 -7.31 10.39
CA VAL A 395 20.13 -6.92 9.28
C VAL A 395 19.29 -5.68 9.59
N THR A 396 19.41 -5.08 10.78
CA THR A 396 18.64 -3.88 11.15
C THR A 396 18.84 -2.75 10.15
N GLY A 397 17.74 -2.14 9.71
CA GLY A 397 17.74 -1.04 8.74
C GLY A 397 17.86 -1.48 7.28
N TRP A 398 17.90 -2.78 6.99
CA TRP A 398 17.89 -3.28 5.60
C TRP A 398 16.51 -3.11 4.94
N MET A 399 15.44 -2.97 5.71
CA MET A 399 14.06 -2.86 5.21
C MET A 399 13.85 -1.65 4.29
N TYR A 400 14.50 -0.52 4.56
CA TYR A 400 14.34 0.72 3.79
C TYR A 400 15.59 1.08 2.96
N ARG A 401 16.51 0.13 2.74
CA ARG A 401 17.70 0.32 1.89
C ARG A 401 17.49 -0.22 0.49
N GLY A 402 17.77 0.62 -0.52
CA GLY A 402 17.86 0.18 -1.92
C GLY A 402 19.08 -0.68 -2.21
N GLY A 403 19.12 -1.28 -3.40
CA GLY A 403 20.26 -2.09 -3.87
C GLY A 403 20.32 -3.48 -3.23
N SER A 404 21.54 -3.97 -3.00
CA SER A 404 21.83 -5.32 -2.51
C SER A 404 23.02 -5.30 -1.54
N GLU A 405 22.77 -5.54 -0.25
CA GLU A 405 23.80 -5.58 0.80
C GLU A 405 24.71 -6.82 0.71
N LEU A 406 24.25 -7.90 0.09
CA LEU A 406 25.06 -9.11 -0.20
C LEU A 406 25.86 -8.99 -1.51
N GLY A 407 25.57 -7.97 -2.32
CA GLY A 407 26.03 -7.86 -3.70
C GLY A 407 25.23 -8.79 -4.63
N SER A 408 25.02 -8.34 -5.87
CA SER A 408 24.27 -9.11 -6.88
C SER A 408 24.97 -9.02 -8.24
N LYS A 409 24.94 -10.12 -8.99
CA LYS A 409 25.50 -10.22 -10.35
C LYS A 409 24.58 -11.05 -11.25
N LYS A 410 24.60 -10.79 -12.55
CA LYS A 410 23.85 -11.54 -13.59
C LYS A 410 24.44 -12.89 -13.98
N GLN A 411 25.56 -13.28 -13.37
CA GLN A 411 26.21 -14.55 -13.68
C GLN A 411 25.28 -15.71 -13.30
N LEU A 412 25.30 -16.77 -14.10
CA LEU A 412 24.62 -18.03 -13.82
C LEU A 412 25.58 -19.01 -13.10
N PRO A 413 25.07 -19.99 -12.35
CA PRO A 413 25.90 -21.00 -11.71
C PRO A 413 26.60 -21.86 -12.78
N THR A 414 27.94 -21.88 -12.77
CA THR A 414 28.77 -22.61 -13.75
C THR A 414 29.53 -23.77 -13.12
N ASP A 415 30.25 -23.53 -12.03
CA ASP A 415 31.09 -24.52 -11.35
C ASP A 415 30.29 -25.30 -10.29
N ILE A 416 29.35 -26.12 -10.78
CA ILE A 416 28.34 -26.81 -9.95
C ILE A 416 28.96 -27.68 -8.85
N GLU A 417 30.11 -28.31 -9.11
CA GLU A 417 30.83 -29.13 -8.13
C GLU A 417 31.29 -28.28 -6.94
N LYS A 418 31.95 -27.14 -7.18
CA LYS A 418 32.37 -26.25 -6.09
C LYS A 418 31.20 -25.68 -5.32
N LEU A 419 30.12 -25.28 -6.01
CA LEU A 419 28.91 -24.79 -5.34
C LEU A 419 28.31 -25.88 -4.43
N SER A 420 28.29 -27.13 -4.90
CA SER A 420 27.81 -28.27 -4.11
C SER A 420 28.67 -28.49 -2.86
N SER A 421 29.99 -28.47 -3.01
CA SER A 421 30.93 -28.63 -1.89
C SER A 421 30.77 -27.52 -0.86
N ALA A 422 30.68 -26.26 -1.30
CA ALA A 422 30.51 -25.11 -0.40
C ALA A 422 29.21 -25.17 0.42
N LEU A 423 28.08 -25.56 -0.21
CA LEU A 423 26.80 -25.73 0.50
C LEU A 423 26.87 -26.87 1.53
N ARG A 424 27.53 -27.98 1.17
CA ARG A 424 27.72 -29.13 2.07
C ARG A 424 28.61 -28.79 3.26
N GLU A 425 29.72 -28.10 3.01
CA GLU A 425 30.67 -27.68 4.05
C GLU A 425 30.01 -26.75 5.09
N GLN A 426 29.12 -25.86 4.65
CA GLN A 426 28.33 -25.00 5.55
C GLN A 426 27.05 -25.66 6.08
N ASN A 427 26.80 -26.93 5.72
CA ASN A 427 25.61 -27.69 6.11
C ASN A 427 24.30 -26.93 5.82
N ILE A 428 24.17 -26.36 4.63
CA ILE A 428 22.97 -25.61 4.22
C ILE A 428 21.82 -26.57 3.93
N GLU A 429 20.69 -26.34 4.59
CA GLU A 429 19.46 -27.16 4.48
C GLU A 429 18.34 -26.49 3.69
N GLY A 430 18.53 -25.24 3.26
CA GLY A 430 17.56 -24.50 2.45
C GLY A 430 18.17 -23.24 1.85
N LEU A 431 17.77 -22.91 0.63
CA LEU A 431 18.33 -21.80 -0.14
C LEU A 431 17.23 -20.86 -0.62
N LEU A 432 17.33 -19.59 -0.21
CA LEU A 432 16.52 -18.49 -0.73
C LEU A 432 17.30 -17.73 -1.79
N ILE A 433 16.76 -17.67 -3.02
CA ILE A 433 17.34 -16.91 -4.13
C ILE A 433 16.46 -15.69 -4.38
N VAL A 434 17.00 -14.48 -4.21
CA VAL A 434 16.27 -13.23 -4.44
C VAL A 434 16.80 -12.57 -5.70
N GLY A 435 15.95 -12.36 -6.70
CA GLY A 435 16.44 -11.80 -7.95
C GLY A 435 15.55 -11.90 -9.17
N GLY A 436 16.13 -11.50 -10.30
CA GLY A 436 15.43 -11.41 -11.58
C GLY A 436 15.38 -12.72 -12.36
N PHE A 437 15.38 -12.61 -13.69
CA PHE A 437 15.30 -13.78 -14.57
C PHE A 437 16.50 -14.73 -14.39
N GLU A 438 17.69 -14.19 -14.13
CA GLU A 438 18.89 -14.97 -13.85
C GLU A 438 18.77 -15.79 -12.55
N ALA A 439 18.04 -15.28 -11.54
CA ALA A 439 17.74 -16.03 -10.31
C ALA A 439 16.86 -17.25 -10.61
N PHE A 440 15.83 -17.04 -11.43
CA PHE A 440 14.93 -18.10 -11.89
C PHE A 440 15.67 -19.18 -12.69
N GLN A 441 16.51 -18.78 -13.65
CA GLN A 441 17.35 -19.70 -14.41
C GLN A 441 18.34 -20.45 -13.51
N SER A 442 18.93 -19.78 -12.53
CA SER A 442 19.85 -20.41 -11.59
C SER A 442 19.16 -21.52 -10.79
N ALA A 443 17.92 -21.30 -10.34
CA ALA A 443 17.16 -22.33 -9.63
C ALA A 443 16.88 -23.57 -10.51
N ILE A 444 16.61 -23.38 -11.80
CA ILE A 444 16.42 -24.50 -12.74
C ILE A 444 17.72 -25.31 -12.89
N ILE A 445 18.85 -24.62 -13.11
CA ILE A 445 20.16 -25.27 -13.25
C ILE A 445 20.50 -26.09 -11.99
N LEU A 446 20.31 -25.52 -10.80
CA LEU A 446 20.56 -26.23 -9.54
C LEU A 446 19.59 -27.40 -9.32
N ASN A 447 18.33 -27.26 -9.74
CA ASN A 447 17.34 -28.33 -9.65
C ASN A 447 17.70 -29.51 -10.55
N GLU A 448 18.15 -29.26 -11.78
CA GLU A 448 18.64 -30.31 -12.69
C GLU A 448 19.90 -31.00 -12.14
N ALA A 449 20.78 -30.23 -11.48
CA ALA A 449 22.00 -30.72 -10.86
C ALA A 449 21.78 -31.66 -9.66
N ARG A 450 20.57 -31.73 -9.09
CA ARG A 450 20.24 -32.63 -7.97
C ARG A 450 20.52 -34.10 -8.27
N ASN A 451 20.38 -34.50 -9.53
CA ASN A 451 20.63 -35.88 -9.97
C ASN A 451 22.10 -36.30 -9.78
N SER A 452 23.02 -35.32 -9.81
CA SER A 452 24.47 -35.55 -9.73
C SER A 452 25.04 -35.14 -8.37
N TYR A 453 24.40 -34.21 -7.67
CA TYR A 453 24.92 -33.60 -6.44
C TYR A 453 23.84 -33.54 -5.35
N SER A 454 23.97 -34.41 -4.35
CA SER A 454 23.02 -34.48 -3.21
C SER A 454 22.96 -33.22 -2.36
N ALA A 455 23.95 -32.33 -2.43
CA ALA A 455 23.93 -31.07 -1.68
C ALA A 455 22.82 -30.11 -2.17
N PHE A 456 22.32 -30.29 -3.39
CA PHE A 456 21.18 -29.51 -3.89
C PHE A 456 19.82 -30.14 -3.55
N ASP A 457 19.78 -31.28 -2.87
CA ASP A 457 18.57 -31.93 -2.37
C ASP A 457 18.02 -31.22 -1.12
N ILE A 458 17.86 -29.90 -1.26
CA ILE A 458 17.35 -28.98 -0.25
C ILE A 458 16.24 -28.13 -0.87
N PRO A 459 15.26 -27.65 -0.11
CA PRO A 459 14.28 -26.70 -0.60
C PRO A 459 14.94 -25.43 -1.14
N MET A 460 14.60 -25.08 -2.38
CA MET A 460 15.05 -23.85 -3.05
C MET A 460 13.84 -23.00 -3.39
N VAL A 461 13.84 -21.73 -2.98
CA VAL A 461 12.77 -20.78 -3.26
C VAL A 461 13.34 -19.57 -3.97
N VAL A 462 12.69 -19.18 -5.07
CA VAL A 462 13.01 -17.94 -5.79
C VAL A 462 11.99 -16.88 -5.43
N VAL A 463 12.45 -15.71 -4.98
CA VAL A 463 11.62 -14.52 -4.81
C VAL A 463 11.91 -13.57 -5.97
N PRO A 464 10.95 -13.37 -6.90
CA PRO A 464 11.12 -12.47 -8.03
C PRO A 464 11.38 -11.02 -7.60
N CYS A 465 12.56 -10.51 -7.91
CA CYS A 465 12.99 -9.15 -7.62
C CYS A 465 13.75 -8.58 -8.82
N SER A 466 13.06 -7.74 -9.60
CA SER A 466 13.52 -7.11 -10.83
C SER A 466 12.66 -5.89 -11.09
N ILE A 467 13.22 -4.85 -11.70
CA ILE A 467 12.41 -3.72 -12.17
C ILE A 467 11.56 -4.10 -13.40
N ALA A 468 12.04 -5.04 -14.21
CA ALA A 468 11.49 -5.32 -15.54
C ALA A 468 10.20 -6.15 -15.51
N ASN A 469 9.82 -6.74 -14.37
CA ASN A 469 8.69 -7.64 -14.25
C ASN A 469 8.67 -8.76 -15.29
N ASN A 470 9.84 -9.36 -15.53
CA ASN A 470 10.08 -10.34 -16.58
C ASN A 470 10.33 -11.77 -16.05
N VAL A 471 10.06 -12.00 -14.76
CA VAL A 471 10.27 -13.32 -14.13
C VAL A 471 8.99 -14.16 -14.31
N PRO A 472 9.06 -15.34 -14.94
CA PRO A 472 7.90 -16.22 -15.08
C PRO A 472 7.32 -16.64 -13.72
N GLY A 473 6.01 -16.82 -13.67
CA GLY A 473 5.30 -17.33 -12.47
C GLY A 473 4.84 -16.24 -11.49
N THR A 474 5.12 -14.96 -11.76
CA THR A 474 4.53 -13.83 -11.01
C THR A 474 3.97 -12.78 -11.96
N CYS A 475 2.92 -12.08 -11.51
CA CYS A 475 2.42 -10.87 -12.17
C CYS A 475 3.13 -9.59 -11.71
N ASN A 476 3.90 -9.67 -10.62
CA ASN A 476 4.62 -8.53 -10.06
C ASN A 476 5.93 -8.99 -9.41
N SER A 477 7.06 -8.43 -9.86
CA SER A 477 8.35 -8.59 -9.20
C SER A 477 8.66 -7.41 -8.29
N LEU A 478 9.34 -7.68 -7.18
CA LEU A 478 9.79 -6.64 -6.27
C LEU A 478 10.76 -5.68 -6.98
N GLY A 479 10.57 -4.38 -6.77
CA GLY A 479 11.34 -3.30 -7.39
C GLY A 479 10.68 -2.67 -8.60
N THR A 480 9.69 -3.32 -9.23
CA THR A 480 8.93 -2.75 -10.35
C THR A 480 8.15 -1.50 -9.95
N ASP A 481 7.44 -1.54 -8.82
CA ASP A 481 6.69 -0.38 -8.32
C ASP A 481 7.60 0.83 -8.02
N THR A 482 8.77 0.60 -7.40
CA THR A 482 9.76 1.65 -7.16
C THR A 482 10.24 2.28 -8.47
N ALA A 483 10.53 1.47 -9.49
CA ALA A 483 10.94 1.96 -10.79
C ALA A 483 9.83 2.77 -11.47
N LEU A 484 8.58 2.31 -11.41
CA LEU A 484 7.44 3.00 -12.03
C LEU A 484 7.13 4.33 -11.37
N ASN A 485 7.19 4.41 -10.04
CA ASN A 485 7.04 5.68 -9.33
C ASN A 485 8.14 6.68 -9.74
N GLU A 486 9.39 6.22 -9.86
CA GLU A 486 10.49 7.08 -10.31
C GLU A 486 10.30 7.54 -11.76
N ILE A 487 9.96 6.63 -12.67
CA ILE A 487 9.70 6.97 -14.08
C ILE A 487 8.54 7.98 -14.17
N CYS A 488 7.42 7.74 -13.49
CA CYS A 488 6.29 8.67 -13.47
C CYS A 488 6.71 10.06 -12.99
N ARG A 489 7.48 10.14 -11.90
CA ARG A 489 8.00 11.41 -11.37
C ARG A 489 8.84 12.15 -12.39
N GLN A 490 9.72 11.45 -13.12
CA GLN A 490 10.55 12.08 -14.15
C GLN A 490 9.73 12.54 -15.34
N VAL A 491 8.76 11.73 -15.80
CA VAL A 491 7.85 12.11 -16.88
C VAL A 491 7.03 13.35 -16.50
N ASP A 492 6.48 13.39 -15.29
CA ASP A 492 5.72 14.55 -14.80
C ASP A 492 6.60 15.81 -14.81
N ASN A 493 7.85 15.72 -14.35
CA ASN A 493 8.80 16.85 -14.36
C ASN A 493 9.13 17.33 -15.78
N ILE A 494 9.25 16.41 -16.73
CA ILE A 494 9.51 16.74 -18.13
C ILE A 494 8.28 17.40 -18.77
N GLN A 495 7.08 16.89 -18.48
CA GLN A 495 5.82 17.44 -19.02
C GLN A 495 5.61 18.91 -18.63
N LEU A 496 6.07 19.34 -17.46
CA LEU A 496 5.97 20.74 -17.01
C LEU A 496 6.61 21.76 -17.97
N ASN A 497 7.61 21.36 -18.77
CA ASN A 497 8.34 22.24 -19.69
C ASN A 497 8.07 21.96 -21.18
N SER A 498 7.11 21.09 -21.50
CA SER A 498 6.95 20.51 -22.84
C SER A 498 5.88 21.16 -23.71
N ILE A 499 5.62 22.46 -23.55
CA ILE A 499 4.63 23.18 -24.35
C ILE A 499 5.04 23.16 -25.85
N PHE A 500 4.16 22.66 -26.72
CA PHE A 500 4.38 22.47 -28.17
C PHE A 500 5.55 21.54 -28.54
N ARG A 501 5.87 20.54 -27.70
CA ARG A 501 6.95 19.58 -27.96
C ARG A 501 6.47 18.15 -27.75
N VAL A 502 6.97 17.24 -28.57
CA VAL A 502 6.87 15.80 -28.34
C VAL A 502 8.14 15.35 -27.64
N VAL A 503 7.99 14.57 -26.56
CA VAL A 503 9.11 14.01 -25.80
C VAL A 503 9.06 12.49 -25.95
N ILE A 504 10.18 11.92 -26.39
CA ILE A 504 10.37 10.47 -26.45
C ILE A 504 11.12 10.06 -25.19
N VAL A 505 10.50 9.20 -24.37
CA VAL A 505 11.10 8.68 -23.14
C VAL A 505 11.38 7.19 -23.33
N GLU A 506 12.66 6.82 -23.33
CA GLU A 506 13.06 5.42 -23.32
C GLU A 506 12.99 4.88 -21.89
N THR A 507 12.26 3.78 -21.69
CA THR A 507 12.20 3.07 -20.40
C THR A 507 13.07 1.81 -20.43
N GLN A 508 13.59 1.42 -19.27
CA GLN A 508 14.21 0.10 -19.10
C GLN A 508 13.16 -1.03 -19.22
N GLY A 509 13.59 -2.29 -19.08
CA GLY A 509 12.71 -3.47 -19.16
C GLY A 509 13.26 -4.59 -20.06
N GLY A 510 14.32 -4.30 -20.82
CA GLY A 510 14.89 -5.26 -21.77
C GLY A 510 13.86 -5.60 -22.83
N ARG A 511 13.51 -6.89 -22.95
CA ARG A 511 12.46 -7.36 -23.88
C ARG A 511 11.05 -7.31 -23.29
N CYS A 512 10.90 -6.96 -22.02
CA CYS A 512 9.61 -6.85 -21.36
C CYS A 512 9.10 -5.41 -21.45
N GLY A 513 8.00 -5.20 -22.17
CA GLY A 513 7.37 -3.89 -22.33
C GLY A 513 6.57 -3.40 -21.11
N PHE A 514 6.62 -4.12 -19.98
CA PHE A 514 5.80 -3.82 -18.80
C PHE A 514 6.02 -2.39 -18.29
N LEU A 515 7.28 -1.97 -18.10
CA LEU A 515 7.59 -0.62 -17.60
C LEU A 515 7.07 0.47 -18.56
N ALA A 516 7.26 0.30 -19.87
CA ALA A 516 6.77 1.23 -20.88
C ALA A 516 5.24 1.34 -20.86
N ALA A 517 4.54 0.21 -20.92
CA ALA A 517 3.09 0.16 -20.97
C ALA A 517 2.44 0.72 -19.69
N MET A 518 2.96 0.34 -18.52
CA MET A 518 2.44 0.82 -17.24
C MET A 518 2.71 2.32 -17.05
N THR A 519 3.89 2.80 -17.47
CA THR A 519 4.21 4.24 -17.46
C THR A 519 3.23 5.00 -18.33
N ALA A 520 3.01 4.56 -19.57
CA ALA A 520 2.10 5.24 -20.50
C ALA A 520 0.69 5.40 -19.92
N MET A 521 0.16 4.36 -19.29
CA MET A 521 -1.14 4.41 -18.62
C MET A 521 -1.17 5.37 -17.42
N ALA A 522 -0.10 5.44 -16.64
CA ALA A 522 -0.05 6.25 -15.42
C ALA A 522 0.26 7.73 -15.67
N THR A 523 0.91 8.06 -16.79
CA THR A 523 1.27 9.43 -17.16
C THR A 523 0.39 10.01 -18.26
N GLY A 524 -0.48 9.20 -18.86
CA GLY A 524 -1.33 9.58 -19.98
C GLY A 524 -0.51 9.85 -21.24
N ALA A 525 0.53 9.05 -21.49
CA ALA A 525 1.34 9.17 -22.69
C ALA A 525 0.52 8.75 -23.93
N ASP A 526 0.71 9.48 -25.03
CA ASP A 526 0.13 9.13 -26.33
C ASP A 526 0.75 7.82 -26.86
N GLN A 527 -0.09 6.95 -27.41
CA GLN A 527 0.31 5.65 -27.99
C GLN A 527 0.34 5.69 -29.52
#